data_AF-A0A1D9G3N4-F1
#
_entry.id   AF-A0A1D9G3N4-F1
#
_cell.length_a   1.000
_cell.length_b   1.000
_cell.length_c   1.000
_cell.angle_alpha   90.00
_cell.angle_beta   90.00
_cell.angle_gamma   90.00
#
_symmetry.space_group_name_H-M   'P 1'
#
loop_
_entity.id
_entity.type
_entity.pdbx_description
1 polymer ?
#
loop_
_entity_poly.entity_id
_entity_poly.type
_entity_poly.pdbx_seq_one_letter_code
_entity_poly.pdbx_strand_id
1 'polypeptide(L)'
;MYRRIGLVVEAKSPYSKAIKLTTATEHWEELAAAKAGLGEVKYARGNRQEGVNLLEAAKAIYQKFGDSKRVGELEKQLSELK
;
A
#
# COMPACT_ATOMS: atom_id res chain seq x y z
N MET A 1 -23.62 -31.00 -20.71
CA MET A 1 -23.37 -29.55 -20.64
C MET A 1 -23.12 -29.00 -19.22
N TYR A 2 -22.78 -29.82 -18.21
CA TYR A 2 -22.58 -29.36 -16.81
C TYR A 2 -21.10 -29.16 -16.39
N ARG A 3 -20.12 -29.75 -17.09
CA ARG A 3 -18.68 -29.61 -16.75
C ARG A 3 -18.10 -28.22 -17.02
N ARG A 4 -18.68 -27.45 -17.96
CA ARG A 4 -18.15 -26.15 -18.36
C ARG A 4 -18.65 -25.00 -17.47
N ILE A 5 -19.71 -25.21 -16.70
CA ILE A 5 -20.31 -24.19 -15.82
C ILE A 5 -19.72 -24.27 -14.40
N GLY A 6 -19.41 -25.47 -13.91
CA GLY A 6 -18.76 -25.66 -12.60
C GLY A 6 -17.37 -24.99 -12.50
N LEU A 7 -16.56 -25.08 -13.56
CA LEU A 7 -15.23 -24.47 -13.62
C LEU A 7 -15.26 -22.93 -13.68
N VAL A 8 -16.35 -22.32 -14.19
CA VAL A 8 -16.46 -20.86 -14.33
C VAL A 8 -16.69 -20.18 -12.98
N VAL A 9 -17.35 -20.86 -12.03
CA VAL A 9 -17.54 -20.35 -10.67
C VAL A 9 -16.25 -20.46 -9.85
N GLU A 10 -15.50 -21.54 -10.04
CA GLU A 10 -14.23 -21.78 -9.33
C GLU A 10 -13.08 -20.89 -9.84
N ALA A 11 -13.06 -20.59 -11.14
CA ALA A 11 -12.07 -19.70 -11.75
C ALA A 11 -12.24 -18.21 -11.36
N LYS A 12 -13.43 -17.76 -10.94
CA LYS A 12 -13.63 -16.36 -10.53
C LYS A 12 -12.71 -15.94 -9.38
N SER A 13 -12.43 -16.83 -8.43
CA SER A 13 -11.61 -16.54 -7.27
C SER A 13 -10.13 -16.27 -7.62
N PRO A 14 -9.41 -17.16 -8.34
CA PRO A 14 -8.03 -16.91 -8.74
C PRO A 14 -7.89 -15.75 -9.73
N TYR A 15 -8.80 -15.59 -10.71
CA TYR A 15 -8.74 -14.44 -11.62
C TYR A 15 -9.02 -13.11 -10.91
N SER A 16 -9.98 -13.07 -9.97
CA SER A 16 -10.22 -11.86 -9.18
C SER A 16 -9.05 -11.54 -8.24
N LYS A 17 -8.38 -12.56 -7.69
CA LYS A 17 -7.14 -12.37 -6.92
C LYS A 17 -6.01 -11.87 -7.81
N ALA A 18 -5.83 -12.43 -9.00
CA ALA A 18 -4.82 -12.01 -9.97
C ALA A 18 -5.05 -10.56 -10.41
N ILE A 19 -6.30 -10.17 -10.72
CA ILE A 19 -6.67 -8.78 -11.07
C ILE A 19 -6.43 -7.83 -9.90
N LYS A 20 -6.85 -8.19 -8.68
CA LYS A 20 -6.59 -7.36 -7.49
C LYS A 20 -5.09 -7.23 -7.20
N LEU A 21 -4.31 -8.28 -7.45
CA LEU A 21 -2.86 -8.27 -7.35
C LEU A 21 -2.27 -7.34 -8.41
N THR A 22 -2.63 -7.45 -9.70
CA THR A 22 -2.10 -6.56 -10.73
C THR A 22 -2.46 -5.11 -10.48
N THR A 23 -3.71 -4.77 -10.14
CA THR A 23 -4.09 -3.38 -9.83
C THR A 23 -3.37 -2.84 -8.60
N ALA A 24 -3.17 -3.67 -7.57
CA ALA A 24 -2.36 -3.29 -6.40
C ALA A 24 -0.87 -3.20 -6.71
N THR A 25 -0.39 -3.85 -7.79
CA THR A 25 1.02 -3.86 -8.22
C THR A 25 1.32 -2.81 -9.29
N GLU A 26 0.31 -2.28 -9.97
CA GLU A 26 0.49 -1.19 -10.94
C GLU A 26 0.58 0.17 -10.25
N HIS A 27 -0.12 0.37 -9.12
CA HIS A 27 -0.22 1.69 -8.49
C HIS A 27 0.21 1.75 -7.02
N TRP A 28 1.04 0.80 -6.58
CA TRP A 28 1.50 0.80 -5.19
C TRP A 28 2.42 1.98 -4.89
N GLU A 29 3.20 2.43 -5.86
CA GLU A 29 4.14 3.54 -5.68
C GLU A 29 3.39 4.85 -5.45
N GLU A 30 2.39 5.15 -6.28
CA GLU A 30 1.55 6.34 -6.13
C GLU A 30 0.72 6.28 -4.83
N LEU A 31 0.22 5.10 -4.46
CA LEU A 31 -0.50 4.91 -3.20
C LEU A 31 0.41 5.17 -1.98
N ALA A 32 1.64 4.67 -2.02
CA ALA A 32 2.61 4.87 -0.95
C ALA A 32 3.02 6.34 -0.85
N ALA A 33 3.31 6.99 -1.99
CA ALA A 33 3.63 8.41 -2.05
C ALA A 33 2.48 9.29 -1.54
N ALA A 34 1.24 9.01 -1.94
CA ALA A 34 0.06 9.74 -1.48
C ALA A 34 -0.15 9.60 0.03
N LYS A 35 0.05 8.39 0.59
CA LYS A 35 -0.01 8.16 2.04
C LYS A 35 1.09 8.91 2.79
N ALA A 36 2.32 8.92 2.27
CA ALA A 36 3.41 9.66 2.88
C ALA A 36 3.13 11.18 2.92
N GLY A 37 2.75 11.76 1.78
CA GLY A 37 2.41 13.17 1.69
C GLY A 37 1.21 13.56 2.56
N LEU A 38 0.17 12.73 2.63
CA LEU A 38 -0.94 12.98 3.54
C LEU A 38 -0.50 12.88 5.00
N GLY A 39 0.38 11.94 5.32
CA GLY A 39 0.95 11.78 6.66
C GLY A 39 1.70 13.02 7.13
N GLU A 40 2.54 13.59 6.26
CA GLU A 40 3.23 14.86 6.51
C GLU A 40 2.27 16.02 6.75
N VAL A 41 1.27 16.18 5.88
CA VAL A 41 0.27 17.24 6.01
C VAL A 41 -0.52 17.10 7.32
N LYS A 42 -0.91 15.87 7.68
CA LYS A 42 -1.63 15.59 8.93
C LYS A 42 -0.77 15.89 10.15
N TYR A 43 0.49 15.47 10.13
CA TYR A 43 1.43 15.76 11.21
C TYR A 43 1.62 17.27 11.39
N ALA A 44 1.86 18.00 10.29
CA ALA A 44 2.04 19.46 10.30
C ALA A 44 0.80 20.21 10.77
N ARG A 45 -0.40 19.68 10.52
CA ARG A 45 -1.68 20.25 11.00
C ARG A 45 -2.01 19.91 12.46
N GLY A 46 -1.12 19.25 13.19
CA GLY A 46 -1.31 18.89 14.59
C GLY A 46 -1.93 17.51 14.82
N ASN A 47 -2.37 16.83 13.76
CA ASN A 47 -2.84 15.43 13.83
C ASN A 47 -1.65 14.47 13.81
N ARG A 48 -0.75 14.60 14.80
CA ARG A 48 0.54 13.91 14.83
C ARG A 48 0.43 12.39 14.73
N GLN A 49 -0.45 11.77 15.54
CA GLN A 49 -0.61 10.32 15.52
C GLN A 49 -1.16 9.81 14.19
N GLU A 50 -2.13 10.51 13.61
CA GLU A 50 -2.68 10.16 12.29
C GLU A 50 -1.61 10.28 11.20
N GLY A 51 -0.78 11.32 11.28
CA GLY A 51 0.35 11.52 10.38
C GLY A 51 1.39 10.40 10.44
N VAL A 52 1.79 10.02 11.66
CA VAL A 52 2.72 8.89 11.90
C VAL A 52 2.15 7.59 11.35
N ASN A 53 0.87 7.28 11.62
CA ASN A 53 0.24 6.05 11.13
C ASN A 53 0.21 5.99 9.59
N LEU A 54 0.01 7.14 8.93
CA LEU A 54 0.02 7.22 7.47
C LEU A 54 1.42 7.04 6.88
N LEU A 55 2.45 7.60 7.53
CA LEU A 55 3.85 7.39 7.16
C LEU A 55 4.29 5.93 7.35
N GLU A 56 3.87 5.29 8.44
CA GLU A 56 4.11 3.85 8.66
C GLU A 56 3.40 2.99 7.60
N ALA A 57 2.17 3.35 7.23
CA ALA A 57 1.45 2.65 6.18
C ALA A 57 2.12 2.81 4.80
N ALA A 58 2.66 4.00 4.48
CA ALA A 58 3.46 4.20 3.28
C ALA A 58 4.72 3.34 3.30
N LYS A 59 5.44 3.31 4.43
CA LYS A 59 6.64 2.50 4.62
C LYS A 59 6.36 1.01 4.39
N ALA A 60 5.27 0.49 4.95
CA ALA A 60 4.89 -0.91 4.78
C ALA A 60 4.63 -1.28 3.31
N ILE A 61 4.10 -0.35 2.50
CA ILE A 61 3.91 -0.58 1.06
C ILE A 61 5.26 -0.61 0.35
N TYR A 62 6.12 0.39 0.56
CA TYR A 62 7.47 0.40 -0.03
C TYR A 62 8.27 -0.86 0.36
N GLN A 63 8.17 -1.31 1.62
CA GLN A 63 8.82 -2.52 2.09
C GLN A 63 8.26 -3.79 1.41
N LYS A 64 6.95 -3.86 1.18
CA LYS A 64 6.31 -4.99 0.49
C LYS A 64 6.78 -5.13 -0.96
N PHE A 65 7.07 -4.01 -1.63
CA PHE A 65 7.50 -3.98 -3.03
C PHE A 65 9.03 -3.82 -3.20
N GLY A 66 9.79 -3.79 -2.10
CA GLY A 66 11.25 -3.83 -2.13
C GLY A 66 11.94 -2.49 -2.38
N ASP A 67 11.25 -1.36 -2.24
CA ASP A 67 11.85 -0.04 -2.35
C ASP A 67 12.54 0.38 -1.04
N SER A 68 13.73 -0.19 -0.83
CA SER A 68 14.54 0.04 0.37
C SER A 68 14.97 1.50 0.53
N LYS A 69 15.08 2.26 -0.56
CA LYS A 69 15.46 3.67 -0.51
C LYS A 69 14.36 4.49 0.15
N ARG A 70 13.12 4.35 -0.34
CA ARG A 70 11.96 5.03 0.24
C ARG A 70 11.65 4.57 1.66
N VAL A 71 11.87 3.29 1.95
CA VAL A 71 11.78 2.79 3.34
C VAL A 71 12.76 3.54 4.24
N GLY A 72 14.04 3.63 3.87
CA GLY A 72 15.04 4.32 4.68
C GLY A 72 14.75 5.82 4.88
N GLU A 73 14.25 6.50 3.84
CA GLU A 73 13.78 7.89 3.93
C GLU A 73 12.67 8.04 4.98
N LEU A 74 11.63 7.20 4.90
CA LEU A 74 10.51 7.22 5.85
C LEU A 74 10.91 6.78 7.27
N GLU A 75 11.87 5.88 7.43
CA GLU A 75 12.37 5.48 8.75
C GLU A 75 13.12 6.60 9.45
N LYS A 76 13.94 7.33 8.71
CA LYS A 76 14.63 8.51 9.22
C LYS A 76 13.61 9.56 9.66
N GLN A 77 12.65 9.87 8.80
CA GLN A 77 11.59 10.82 9.09
C GLN A 77 10.77 10.41 10.32
N LEU A 78 10.31 9.15 10.40
CA LEU A 78 9.56 8.65 11.56
C LEU A 78 10.37 8.70 12.86
N SER A 79 11.69 8.53 12.80
CA SER A 79 12.57 8.66 13.97
C SER A 79 12.72 10.11 14.43
N GLU A 80 12.67 11.08 13.50
CA GLU A 80 12.70 12.51 13.80
C GLU A 80 11.35 13.04 14.33
N LEU A 81 10.25 12.33 14.07
CA LEU A 81 8.89 12.72 14.49
C LEU A 81 8.48 12.20 15.89
N LYS A 82 9.29 11.31 16.49
CA LYS A 82 9.14 10.79 17.86
C LYS A 82 9.70 11.76 18.89
#